data_AF-A0A4R3JIS7-F1
#
_entry.id   AF-A0A4R3JIS7-F1
#
_cell.length_a   1.000
_cell.length_b   1.000
_cell.length_c   1.000
_cell.angle_alpha   90.00
_cell.angle_beta   90.00
_cell.angle_gamma   90.00
#
_symmetry.space_group_name_H-M   'P 1'
#
loop_
_entity.id
_entity.type
_entity.pdbx_description
1 polymer ?
#
loop_
_entity_poly.entity_id
_entity_poly.type
_entity_poly.pdbx_seq_one_letter_code
_entity_poly.pdbx_strand_id
1 'polypeptide(L)'
;MEEVKKSGINHVLNISFSVIVTPEDIDDIMISALEGGITHWANLAKVPEEKRVAEWGHEQIARDGELHIHVVEPFDQDDTEWYILTKEKFLNGLVKYLKEPKYSDCLEFVNHELRIDTCYVDADVADTIVQYALFGEIVYG
;
A
#
# COMPACT_ATOMS: atom_id res chain seq x y z
N MET A 1 50.07 12.98 -7.08
CA MET A 1 49.66 13.24 -5.69
C MET A 1 48.19 13.60 -5.77
N GLU A 2 47.34 12.58 -5.61
CA GLU A 2 45.91 12.65 -5.86
C GLU A 2 45.23 13.11 -4.57
N GLU A 3 44.56 14.25 -4.62
CA GLU A 3 43.89 14.83 -3.47
C GLU A 3 42.72 13.94 -3.05
N VAL A 4 42.84 13.39 -1.84
CA VAL A 4 41.76 12.69 -1.15
C VAL A 4 40.61 13.68 -0.92
N LYS A 5 39.48 13.48 -1.62
CA LYS A 5 38.20 14.14 -1.32
C LYS A 5 37.87 13.92 0.16
N LYS A 6 37.98 14.97 0.97
CA LYS A 6 37.44 14.99 2.33
C LYS A 6 35.92 14.87 2.23
N SER A 7 35.41 13.66 2.48
CA SER A 7 34.00 13.43 2.81
C SER A 7 33.69 14.26 4.05
N GLY A 8 32.78 15.23 3.91
CA GLY A 8 32.33 16.06 5.02
C GLY A 8 31.67 15.22 6.10
N ILE A 9 31.81 15.61 7.36
CA ILE A 9 31.11 14.97 8.47
C ILE A 9 29.65 15.40 8.37
N ASN A 10 28.76 14.48 8.00
CA ASN A 10 27.32 14.75 8.01
C ASN A 10 26.83 14.90 9.45
N HIS A 11 25.96 15.87 9.69
CA HIS A 11 25.24 16.03 10.95
C HIS A 11 23.80 15.55 10.76
N VAL A 12 23.36 14.61 11.59
CA VAL A 12 21.99 14.09 11.56
C VAL A 12 21.16 14.84 12.58
N LEU A 13 20.03 15.40 12.14
CA LEU A 13 19.00 15.96 13.01
C LEU A 13 17.82 15.00 13.01
N ASN A 14 17.36 14.60 14.20
CA ASN A 14 16.20 13.74 14.35
C ASN A 14 14.98 14.63 14.59
N ILE A 15 14.08 14.65 13.61
CA ILE A 15 12.79 15.34 13.67
C ILE A 15 11.70 14.35 13.26
N SER A 16 10.48 14.55 13.78
CA SER A 16 9.35 13.64 13.53
C SER A 16 8.27 14.34 12.74
N PHE A 17 7.69 13.63 11.77
CA PHE A 17 6.59 14.10 10.94
C PHE A 17 5.46 13.09 10.96
N SER A 18 4.23 13.60 10.82
CA SER A 18 3.06 12.79 10.50
C SER A 18 2.86 12.79 8.99
N VAL A 19 2.51 11.65 8.42
CA VAL A 19 2.11 11.54 7.02
C VAL A 19 0.61 11.81 6.92
N ILE A 20 0.22 12.74 6.07
CA ILE A 20 -1.18 12.98 5.74
C ILE A 20 -1.58 11.99 4.64
N VAL A 21 -2.66 11.26 4.89
CA VAL A 21 -3.26 10.31 3.96
C VAL A 21 -4.69 10.74 3.70
N THR A 22 -4.99 11.08 2.45
CA THR A 22 -6.31 11.51 2.02
C THR A 22 -7.15 10.32 1.53
N PRO A 23 -8.49 10.48 1.41
CA PRO A 23 -9.31 9.49 0.73
C PRO A 23 -8.87 9.20 -0.71
N GLU A 24 -8.42 10.23 -1.44
CA GLU A 24 -7.92 10.11 -2.82
C GLU A 24 -6.65 9.26 -2.87
N ASP A 25 -5.72 9.45 -1.92
CA ASP A 25 -4.50 8.65 -1.84
C ASP A 25 -4.83 7.15 -1.68
N ILE A 26 -5.83 6.84 -0.86
CA ILE A 26 -6.29 5.45 -0.65
C ILE A 26 -6.93 4.91 -1.93
N ASP A 27 -7.83 5.68 -2.55
CA ASP A 27 -8.53 5.28 -3.77
C ASP A 27 -7.54 5.02 -4.93
N ASP A 28 -6.53 5.88 -5.10
CA ASP A 28 -5.44 5.77 -6.08
C ASP A 28 -4.54 4.54 -5.86
N ILE A 29 -4.16 4.27 -4.61
CA ILE A 29 -3.37 3.07 -4.30
C ILE A 29 -4.22 1.81 -4.56
N MET A 30 -5.50 1.84 -4.20
CA MET A 30 -6.39 0.70 -4.36
C MET A 30 -6.70 0.41 -5.84
N ILE A 31 -6.79 1.42 -6.72
CA ILE A 31 -6.94 1.17 -8.15
C ILE A 31 -5.66 0.53 -8.73
N SER A 32 -4.47 1.02 -8.39
CA SER A 32 -3.19 0.41 -8.78
C SER A 32 -3.07 -1.04 -8.32
N ALA A 33 -3.53 -1.34 -7.10
CA ALA A 33 -3.55 -2.70 -6.57
C ALA A 33 -4.52 -3.60 -7.36
N LEU A 34 -5.78 -3.19 -7.52
CA LEU A 34 -6.85 -4.01 -8.11
C LEU A 34 -6.71 -4.21 -9.62
N GLU A 35 -6.12 -3.26 -10.33
CA GLU A 35 -5.96 -3.31 -11.80
C GLU A 35 -4.62 -3.90 -12.26
N GLY A 36 -3.69 -4.14 -11.35
CA GLY A 36 -2.38 -4.69 -11.71
C GLY A 36 -1.65 -5.36 -10.56
N GLY A 37 -1.49 -4.65 -9.44
CA GLY A 37 -0.61 -5.08 -8.34
C GLY A 37 -0.88 -6.49 -7.83
N ILE A 38 -2.13 -6.77 -7.43
CA ILE A 38 -2.46 -8.04 -6.76
C ILE A 38 -2.95 -9.12 -7.72
N THR A 39 -3.14 -8.80 -9.00
CA THR A 39 -3.84 -9.67 -9.97
C THR A 39 -3.12 -11.00 -10.26
N HIS A 40 -1.85 -11.10 -9.85
CA HIS A 40 -1.03 -12.30 -10.04
C HIS A 40 -1.21 -13.36 -8.94
N TRP A 41 -1.70 -13.00 -7.75
CA TRP A 41 -2.03 -13.93 -6.66
C TRP A 41 -3.48 -13.84 -6.16
N ALA A 42 -4.19 -12.75 -6.47
CA ALA A 42 -5.62 -12.60 -6.25
C ALA A 42 -6.38 -12.57 -7.57
N ASN A 43 -7.34 -13.48 -7.74
CA ASN A 43 -8.13 -13.56 -8.99
C ASN A 43 -9.50 -12.87 -8.88
N LEU A 44 -9.97 -12.54 -7.68
CA LEU A 44 -11.27 -11.87 -7.47
C LEU A 44 -11.20 -10.90 -6.28
N ALA A 45 -11.85 -9.75 -6.44
CA ALA A 45 -12.18 -8.84 -5.36
C ALA A 45 -13.70 -8.62 -5.33
N LYS A 46 -14.33 -8.76 -4.17
CA LYS A 46 -15.78 -8.58 -3.98
C LYS A 46 -16.06 -7.53 -2.92
N VAL A 47 -17.08 -6.73 -3.19
CA VAL A 47 -17.67 -5.81 -2.21
C VAL A 47 -18.95 -6.48 -1.69
N PRO A 48 -19.04 -6.86 -0.40
CA PRO A 48 -20.29 -7.32 0.18
C PRO A 48 -21.35 -6.21 0.11
N GLU A 49 -22.57 -6.52 -0.33
CA GLU A 49 -23.59 -5.51 -0.60
C GLU A 49 -23.99 -4.74 0.66
N GLU A 50 -24.04 -5.43 1.81
CA GLU A 50 -24.31 -4.85 3.12
C GLU A 50 -23.18 -3.97 3.66
N LYS A 51 -21.99 -4.05 3.06
CA LYS A 51 -20.79 -3.25 3.40
C LYS A 51 -20.45 -2.22 2.33
N ARG A 52 -21.23 -2.15 1.24
CA ARG A 52 -20.99 -1.23 0.14
C ARG A 52 -21.26 0.20 0.59
N VAL A 53 -20.25 1.05 0.42
CA VAL A 53 -20.29 2.48 0.79
C VAL A 53 -19.97 3.39 -0.39
N ALA A 54 -19.62 2.83 -1.55
CA ALA A 54 -19.33 3.55 -2.77
C ALA A 54 -19.69 2.75 -4.04
N GLU A 55 -19.61 3.40 -5.20
CA GLU A 55 -19.94 2.79 -6.50
C GLU A 55 -18.85 1.81 -6.92
N TRP A 56 -17.58 2.20 -6.80
CA TRP A 56 -16.45 1.42 -7.30
C TRP A 56 -15.73 0.64 -6.21
N GLY A 57 -15.11 -0.49 -6.58
CA GLY A 57 -14.39 -1.35 -5.64
C GLY A 57 -13.22 -0.65 -4.93
N HIS A 58 -12.42 0.12 -5.68
CA HIS A 58 -11.27 0.84 -5.11
C HIS A 58 -11.69 1.94 -4.12
N GLU A 59 -12.91 2.49 -4.24
CA GLU A 59 -13.44 3.56 -3.40
C GLU A 59 -13.92 3.10 -2.00
N GLN A 60 -14.05 1.79 -1.77
CA GLN A 60 -14.66 1.27 -0.55
C GLN A 60 -13.80 1.54 0.68
N ILE A 61 -12.48 1.35 0.57
CA ILE A 61 -11.55 1.39 1.70
C ILE A 61 -11.49 2.80 2.31
N ALA A 62 -11.43 3.85 1.49
CA ALA A 62 -11.40 5.22 1.97
C ALA A 62 -12.68 5.64 2.72
N ARG A 63 -13.80 4.94 2.48
CA ARG A 63 -15.14 5.26 3.02
C ARG A 63 -15.62 4.27 4.09
N ASP A 64 -14.70 3.52 4.70
CA ASP A 64 -14.98 2.54 5.77
C ASP A 64 -15.80 1.32 5.32
N GLY A 65 -15.81 1.04 4.01
CA GLY A 65 -16.30 -0.22 3.45
C GLY A 65 -15.26 -1.33 3.56
N GLU A 66 -15.59 -2.47 2.95
CA GLU A 66 -14.76 -3.67 2.98
C GLU A 66 -14.59 -4.24 1.57
N LEU A 67 -13.41 -4.79 1.30
CA LEU A 67 -13.13 -5.60 0.12
C LEU A 67 -12.74 -7.01 0.55
N HIS A 68 -13.43 -8.00 0.01
CA HIS A 68 -13.08 -9.41 0.16
C HIS A 68 -12.19 -9.79 -1.01
N ILE A 69 -10.93 -10.10 -0.73
CA ILE A 69 -9.92 -10.49 -1.71
C ILE A 69 -9.78 -12.01 -1.69
N HIS A 70 -9.98 -12.63 -2.84
CA HIS A 70 -9.82 -14.06 -3.00
C HIS A 70 -8.40 -14.38 -3.43
N VAL A 71 -7.70 -15.14 -2.59
CA VAL A 71 -6.32 -15.55 -2.84
C VAL A 71 -6.33 -16.91 -3.51
N VAL A 72 -5.54 -17.05 -4.59
CA VAL A 72 -5.36 -18.32 -5.28
C VAL A 72 -4.06 -18.94 -4.81
N GLU A 73 -4.15 -19.97 -3.97
CA GLU A 73 -2.97 -20.73 -3.61
C GLU A 73 -2.62 -21.71 -4.74
N PRO A 74 -1.36 -21.72 -5.24
CA PRO A 74 -0.98 -22.59 -6.35
C PRO A 74 -1.06 -24.08 -6.05
N PHE A 75 -1.21 -24.47 -4.78
CA PHE A 75 -1.25 -25.87 -4.33
C PHE A 75 -2.51 -26.24 -3.55
N ASP A 76 -3.44 -25.30 -3.35
CA ASP A 76 -4.72 -25.58 -2.71
C ASP A 76 -5.85 -25.44 -3.73
N GLN A 77 -6.36 -26.58 -4.20
CA GLN A 77 -7.43 -26.62 -5.21
C GLN A 77 -8.83 -26.59 -4.58
N ASP A 78 -8.93 -26.77 -3.26
CA ASP A 78 -10.21 -27.00 -2.58
C ASP A 78 -10.50 -26.01 -1.43
N ASP A 79 -9.50 -25.32 -0.87
CA ASP A 79 -9.67 -24.30 0.19
C ASP A 79 -9.07 -22.93 -0.23
N THR A 80 -9.73 -22.26 -1.16
CA THR A 80 -9.35 -20.90 -1.52
C THR A 80 -9.77 -19.89 -0.45
N GLU A 81 -8.81 -19.13 0.08
CA GLU A 81 -9.03 -18.25 1.23
C GLU A 81 -9.49 -16.84 0.82
N TRP A 82 -10.51 -16.33 1.52
CA TRP A 82 -11.00 -14.96 1.38
C TRP A 82 -10.45 -14.09 2.51
N TYR A 83 -9.66 -13.10 2.15
CA TYR A 83 -9.13 -12.11 3.08
C TYR A 83 -9.97 -10.84 3.05
N ILE A 84 -10.30 -10.31 4.23
CA ILE A 84 -11.06 -9.06 4.36
C ILE A 84 -10.07 -7.91 4.52
N LEU A 85 -10.08 -6.99 3.56
CA LEU A 85 -9.38 -5.71 3.60
C LEU A 85 -10.32 -4.63 4.14
N THR A 86 -9.87 -3.94 5.19
CA THR A 86 -10.55 -2.79 5.81
C THR A 86 -9.62 -1.58 5.78
N LYS A 87 -10.16 -0.37 6.01
CA LYS A 87 -9.35 0.85 6.16
C LYS A 87 -8.23 0.70 7.19
N GLU A 88 -8.53 0.11 8.35
CA GLU A 88 -7.55 -0.10 9.42
C GLU A 88 -6.38 -0.97 8.95
N LYS A 89 -6.68 -2.10 8.30
CA LYS A 89 -5.66 -3.01 7.75
C LYS A 89 -4.82 -2.32 6.67
N PHE A 90 -5.48 -1.61 5.76
CA PHE A 90 -4.82 -0.84 4.71
C PHE A 90 -3.83 0.17 5.30
N LEU A 91 -4.26 0.99 6.26
CA LEU A 91 -3.40 1.99 6.89
C LEU A 91 -2.23 1.34 7.64
N ASN A 92 -2.43 0.19 8.28
CA ASN A 92 -1.35 -0.58 8.89
C ASN A 92 -0.34 -1.11 7.86
N GLY A 93 -0.82 -1.60 6.71
CA GLY A 93 0.02 -2.04 5.60
C GLY A 93 0.83 -0.89 5.00
N LEU A 94 0.20 0.27 4.81
CA LEU A 94 0.84 1.49 4.34
C LEU A 94 1.91 1.99 5.33
N VAL A 95 1.62 2.02 6.63
CA VAL A 95 2.61 2.35 7.67
C VAL A 95 3.82 1.42 7.60
N LYS A 96 3.61 0.12 7.33
CA LYS A 96 4.70 -0.85 7.20
C LYS A 96 5.54 -0.57 5.96
N TYR A 97 4.90 -0.29 4.82
CA TYR A 97 5.60 0.10 3.59
C TYR A 97 6.44 1.37 3.78
N LEU A 98 5.86 2.44 4.33
CA LEU A 98 6.55 3.73 4.50
C LEU A 98 7.75 3.68 5.44
N LYS A 99 7.81 2.70 6.36
CA LYS A 99 8.96 2.51 7.25
C LYS A 99 10.15 1.84 6.56
N GLU A 100 9.89 1.00 5.56
CA GLU A 100 10.90 0.23 4.85
C GLU A 100 10.43 0.02 3.40
N PRO A 101 10.48 1.08 2.56
CA PRO A 101 10.03 0.98 1.18
C PRO A 101 10.93 0.02 0.40
N LYS A 102 10.32 -0.93 -0.31
CA LYS A 102 11.04 -1.93 -1.11
C LYS A 102 11.27 -1.50 -2.55
N TYR A 103 10.36 -0.71 -3.10
CA TYR A 103 10.39 -0.22 -4.46
C TYR A 103 10.63 1.30 -4.43
N SER A 104 9.70 2.09 -4.96
CA SER A 104 9.82 3.55 -4.96
C SER A 104 9.51 4.16 -3.59
N ASP A 105 10.25 5.21 -3.22
CA ASP A 105 9.82 6.13 -2.17
C ASP A 105 8.65 6.96 -2.74
N CYS A 106 7.58 7.09 -1.95
CA CYS A 106 6.37 7.80 -2.34
C CYS A 106 6.02 8.94 -1.37
N LEU A 107 6.99 9.39 -0.56
CA LEU A 107 6.80 10.53 0.35
C LEU A 107 7.28 11.83 -0.26
N GLU A 108 6.46 12.87 -0.17
CA GLU A 108 6.82 14.23 -0.57
C GLU A 108 6.46 15.27 0.49
N PHE A 109 7.23 16.37 0.52
CA PHE A 109 6.92 17.53 1.34
C PHE A 109 6.21 18.59 0.51
N VAL A 110 4.95 18.88 0.84
CA VAL A 110 4.16 19.93 0.21
C VAL A 110 3.63 20.86 1.30
N ASN A 111 3.95 22.15 1.21
CA ASN A 111 3.49 23.18 2.17
C ASN A 111 3.77 22.84 3.65
N HIS A 112 4.94 22.28 3.95
CA HIS A 112 5.36 21.82 5.29
C HIS A 112 4.60 20.61 5.85
N GLU A 113 3.85 19.90 5.01
CA GLU A 113 3.21 18.63 5.35
C GLU A 113 3.87 17.49 4.58
N LEU A 114 4.05 16.35 5.23
CA LEU A 114 4.52 15.13 4.58
C LEU A 114 3.30 14.38 4.02
N ARG A 115 3.29 14.12 2.72
CA ARG A 115 2.17 13.54 1.97
C ARG A 115 2.63 12.34 1.14
N ILE A 116 1.67 11.61 0.59
CA ILE A 116 1.93 10.53 -0.37
C ILE A 116 1.84 11.10 -1.77
N ASP A 117 2.88 10.92 -2.58
CA ASP A 117 2.83 11.12 -4.02
C ASP A 117 2.43 9.80 -4.68
N THR A 118 1.15 9.67 -5.00
CA THR A 118 0.59 8.46 -5.64
C THR A 118 1.15 8.21 -7.04
N CYS A 119 1.79 9.20 -7.69
CA CYS A 119 2.48 8.99 -8.96
C CYS A 119 3.69 8.05 -8.86
N TYR A 120 4.22 7.84 -7.64
CA TYR A 120 5.28 6.87 -7.35
C TYR A 120 4.76 5.56 -6.76
N VAL A 121 3.44 5.38 -6.68
CA VAL A 121 2.80 4.13 -6.26
C VAL A 121 2.37 3.34 -7.49
N ASP A 122 3.33 2.60 -8.03
CA ASP A 122 3.07 1.63 -9.11
C ASP A 122 2.46 0.32 -8.59
N ALA A 123 2.27 -0.63 -9.50
CA ALA A 123 1.68 -1.93 -9.17
C ALA A 123 2.46 -2.69 -8.08
N ASP A 124 3.79 -2.62 -8.06
CA ASP A 124 4.64 -3.34 -7.10
C ASP A 124 4.57 -2.70 -5.71
N VAL A 125 4.53 -1.37 -5.66
CA VAL A 125 4.30 -0.61 -4.42
C VAL A 125 2.92 -0.93 -3.85
N ALA A 126 1.88 -0.83 -4.68
CA ALA A 126 0.49 -1.08 -4.28
C ALA A 126 0.28 -2.52 -3.81
N ASP A 127 0.87 -3.49 -4.53
CA ASP A 127 0.90 -4.90 -4.14
C ASP A 127 1.49 -5.08 -2.74
N THR A 128 2.67 -4.53 -2.51
CA THR A 128 3.37 -4.65 -1.22
C THR A 128 2.53 -4.11 -0.06
N ILE A 129 1.87 -2.96 -0.27
CA ILE A 129 0.98 -2.36 0.74
C ILE A 129 -0.19 -3.30 1.07
N VAL A 130 -0.82 -3.89 0.05
CA VAL A 130 -1.94 -4.82 0.25
C VAL A 130 -1.48 -6.12 0.90
N GLN A 131 -0.32 -6.67 0.52
CA GLN A 131 0.23 -7.86 1.17
C GLN A 131 0.51 -7.61 2.66
N TYR A 132 1.11 -6.48 3.00
CA TYR A 132 1.27 -6.09 4.40
C TYR A 132 -0.06 -5.89 5.13
N ALA A 133 -1.08 -5.37 4.45
CA ALA A 133 -2.41 -5.19 5.03
C ALA A 133 -3.12 -6.52 5.31
N LEU A 134 -2.97 -7.52 4.43
CA LEU A 134 -3.68 -8.79 4.54
C LEU A 134 -2.92 -9.85 5.35
N PHE A 135 -1.61 -9.96 5.13
CA PHE A 135 -0.78 -11.04 5.67
C PHE A 135 0.17 -10.55 6.76
N GLY A 136 0.39 -9.24 6.86
CA GLY A 136 1.39 -8.66 7.75
C GLY A 136 2.83 -8.87 7.25
N GLU A 137 3.05 -9.53 6.13
CA GLU A 137 4.35 -9.73 5.47
C GLU A 137 4.15 -9.93 3.95
N ILE A 138 5.24 -10.04 3.20
CA ILE A 138 5.18 -10.31 1.75
C ILE A 138 5.26 -11.83 1.57
N VAL A 139 4.23 -12.38 0.95
CA VAL A 139 4.05 -13.82 0.70
C VAL A 139 4.27 -14.15 -0.78
N TYR A 140 3.87 -13.24 -1.68
CA TYR A 140 3.92 -13.37 -3.12
C TYR A 140 4.88 -12.33 -3.75
N GLY A 141 5.52 -12.66 -4.87
CA GLY A 141 6.42 -11.75 -5.59
C GLY A 141 7.05 -12.37 -6.84
#